data_AF-A0A7C3GTQ0-F1
#
_entry.id   AF-A0A7C3GTQ0-F1
#
_cell.length_a   1.000
_cell.length_b   1.000
_cell.length_c   1.000
_cell.angle_alpha   90.00
_cell.angle_beta   90.00
_cell.angle_gamma   90.00
#
_symmetry.space_group_name_H-M   'P 1'
#
loop_
_entity.id
_entity.type
_entity.pdbx_description
1 polymer ?
#
loop_
_entity_poly.entity_id
_entity_poly.type
_entity_poly.pdbx_seq_one_letter_code
_entity_poly.pdbx_strand_id
1 'polypeptide(L)'
;IIGPTGVGKTFMIKLIARRIGVPFVKGDATKFSETGYVGGDVEDLIRDLVQEAEGNVDKARFGIVYLDEIDKIASSGHIVGPDVSRTGVQRALLKPLEETEVELRVPHDPITQMEAIEYYRRTGRRKRNTINTRYILFIASGAFSGLEEIIRKRLHKQKLGFLSEIQEREDVKINYLRFVIPEDLIAYGFESEFVGRFPVIAVFDPLSEEDLYAILANPNSVIVVSKKRDFRAYGIDLAFTDEALRRMASLASRENTGARALSRVLERVLIPFEKALPSTRLSYLGVTPEMVEDPEGVLREMRSNPENPRWREWYARACREEEERLREFLLQRKRIFFDQYKFPFTPAKLDLVLKLHRKEDLDPQQALEEILMLWRQIRNFEKSFERRTGIRIAFSEEARDLILDEILKRDEGVYAFCDRILSILEYGLKLVQDRTGKKLFELPGEAVKSPESFLNRLVSTSYRLD
;
A
#
# COMPACT_ATOMS: atom_id res chain seq x y z
N ILE A 1 -19.45 -4.72 4.84
CA ILE A 1 -18.38 -4.36 5.80
C ILE A 1 -18.96 -3.40 6.82
N ILE A 2 -18.80 -3.71 8.10
CA ILE A 2 -19.32 -2.92 9.23
C ILE A 2 -18.13 -2.52 10.10
N GLY A 3 -18.07 -1.26 10.54
CA GLY A 3 -17.08 -0.83 11.54
C GLY A 3 -16.94 0.68 11.59
N PRO A 4 -16.20 1.24 12.56
CA PRO A 4 -16.13 2.68 12.80
C PRO A 4 -15.59 3.49 11.61
N THR A 5 -15.78 4.80 11.64
CA THR A 5 -15.15 5.72 10.68
C THR A 5 -13.63 5.72 10.87
N GLY A 6 -12.89 5.92 9.78
CA GLY A 6 -11.43 6.07 9.86
C GLY A 6 -10.62 4.78 10.13
N VAL A 7 -11.22 3.59 10.12
CA VAL A 7 -10.50 2.30 10.31
C VAL A 7 -9.91 1.70 9.02
N GLY A 8 -9.99 2.42 7.90
CA GLY A 8 -9.37 2.00 6.63
C GLY A 8 -10.22 1.08 5.74
N LYS A 9 -11.55 0.96 5.96
CA LYS A 9 -12.45 0.10 5.15
C LYS A 9 -12.25 0.27 3.64
N THR A 10 -12.36 1.50 3.13
CA THR A 10 -12.18 1.80 1.69
C THR A 10 -10.74 1.57 1.24
N PHE A 11 -9.78 1.99 2.07
CA PHE A 11 -8.35 1.91 1.74
C PHE A 11 -7.91 0.46 1.56
N MET A 12 -8.34 -0.44 2.45
CA MET A 12 -8.01 -1.86 2.39
C MET A 12 -8.55 -2.51 1.11
N ILE A 13 -9.81 -2.25 0.75
CA ILE A 13 -10.38 -2.82 -0.48
C ILE A 13 -9.68 -2.27 -1.73
N LYS A 14 -9.36 -0.97 -1.76
CA LYS A 14 -8.59 -0.37 -2.85
C LYS A 14 -7.21 -1.03 -3.01
N LEU A 15 -6.53 -1.31 -1.90
CA LEU A 15 -5.24 -2.02 -1.93
C LEU A 15 -5.38 -3.46 -2.43
N ILE A 16 -6.42 -4.17 -2.01
CA ILE A 16 -6.71 -5.54 -2.49
C ILE A 16 -6.96 -5.52 -4.01
N ALA A 17 -7.82 -4.61 -4.49
CA ALA A 17 -8.11 -4.47 -5.91
C ALA A 17 -6.84 -4.22 -6.74
N ARG A 18 -6.01 -3.27 -6.29
CA ARG A 18 -4.72 -2.96 -6.91
C ARG A 18 -3.77 -4.17 -6.91
N ARG A 19 -3.75 -4.96 -5.82
CA ARG A 19 -2.85 -6.12 -5.70
C ARG A 19 -3.26 -7.28 -6.59
N ILE A 20 -4.57 -7.47 -6.80
CA ILE A 20 -5.14 -8.47 -7.71
C ILE A 20 -5.05 -7.98 -9.17
N GLY A 21 -5.07 -6.67 -9.40
CA GLY A 21 -4.98 -6.06 -10.72
C GLY A 21 -6.33 -5.94 -11.42
N VAL A 22 -7.41 -5.73 -10.66
CA VAL A 22 -8.77 -5.55 -11.19
C VAL A 22 -9.23 -4.09 -11.05
N PRO A 23 -10.09 -3.60 -11.97
CA PRO A 23 -10.68 -2.25 -11.86
C PRO A 23 -11.45 -2.06 -10.55
N PHE A 24 -11.41 -0.86 -9.98
CA PHE A 24 -12.08 -0.53 -8.72
C PHE A 24 -12.78 0.82 -8.82
N VAL A 25 -14.08 0.84 -8.50
CA VAL A 25 -14.86 2.07 -8.41
C VAL A 25 -15.48 2.21 -7.03
N LYS A 26 -15.48 3.44 -6.52
CA LYS A 26 -16.14 3.81 -5.28
C LYS A 26 -17.39 4.65 -5.58
N GLY A 27 -18.55 4.18 -5.11
CA GLY A 27 -19.79 4.94 -5.02
C GLY A 27 -20.11 5.36 -3.59
N ASP A 28 -20.73 6.51 -3.43
CA ASP A 28 -21.31 6.96 -2.16
C ASP A 28 -22.82 6.78 -2.23
N ALA A 29 -23.37 5.93 -1.37
CA ALA A 29 -24.78 5.56 -1.41
C ALA A 29 -25.73 6.76 -1.26
N THR A 30 -25.29 7.83 -0.61
CA THR A 30 -26.10 9.03 -0.36
C THR A 30 -26.32 9.87 -1.62
N LYS A 31 -25.56 9.64 -2.69
CA LYS A 31 -25.64 10.41 -3.94
C LYS A 31 -26.63 9.84 -4.96
N PHE A 32 -27.14 8.63 -4.73
CA PHE A 32 -28.08 7.98 -5.64
C PHE A 32 -29.52 8.38 -5.34
N SER A 33 -30.38 8.26 -6.35
CA SER A 33 -31.83 8.44 -6.21
C SER A 33 -32.57 7.35 -6.97
N GLU A 34 -33.83 7.08 -6.60
CA GLU A 34 -34.64 6.03 -7.24
C GLU A 34 -34.90 6.30 -8.74
N THR A 35 -35.05 7.57 -9.12
CA THR A 35 -35.39 7.97 -10.49
C THR A 35 -34.19 8.39 -11.33
N GLY A 36 -33.01 8.58 -10.72
CA GLY A 36 -31.83 9.16 -11.39
C GLY A 36 -32.01 10.61 -11.87
N TYR A 37 -33.14 11.25 -11.55
CA TYR A 37 -33.50 12.58 -12.06
C TYR A 37 -32.97 13.72 -11.19
N VAL A 38 -32.82 13.45 -9.88
CA VAL A 38 -32.23 14.36 -8.88
C VAL A 38 -31.26 13.54 -8.02
N GLY A 39 -30.16 13.10 -8.63
CA GLY A 39 -29.15 12.22 -8.04
C GLY A 39 -28.47 11.37 -9.12
N GLY A 40 -27.33 10.73 -8.81
CA GLY A 40 -26.65 9.84 -9.75
C GLY A 40 -27.47 8.56 -10.03
N ASP A 41 -27.27 7.96 -11.20
CA ASP A 41 -27.77 6.63 -11.50
C ASP A 41 -26.81 5.58 -10.92
N VAL A 42 -27.35 4.50 -10.35
CA VAL A 42 -26.52 3.41 -9.83
C VAL A 42 -25.76 2.72 -10.96
N GLU A 43 -26.32 2.69 -12.18
CA GLU A 43 -25.66 2.14 -13.36
C GLU A 43 -24.40 2.93 -13.77
N ASP A 44 -24.28 4.20 -13.35
CA ASP A 44 -23.07 5.00 -13.60
C ASP A 44 -21.83 4.37 -12.95
N LEU A 45 -21.98 3.67 -11.81
CA LEU A 45 -20.87 2.94 -11.19
C LEU A 45 -20.28 1.88 -12.10
N ILE A 46 -21.13 1.27 -12.94
CA ILE A 46 -20.73 0.24 -13.88
C ILE A 46 -20.04 0.86 -15.09
N ARG A 47 -20.50 2.04 -15.54
CA ARG A 47 -19.86 2.81 -16.61
C ARG A 47 -18.48 3.31 -16.17
N ASP A 48 -18.38 3.85 -14.96
CA ASP A 48 -17.13 4.25 -14.32
C ASP A 48 -16.15 3.08 -14.22
N LEU A 49 -16.65 1.86 -13.96
CA LEU A 49 -15.81 0.67 -13.86
C LEU A 49 -15.19 0.29 -15.21
N VAL A 50 -15.92 0.49 -16.30
CA VAL A 50 -15.37 0.33 -17.66
C VAL A 50 -14.38 1.43 -17.99
N GLN A 51 -14.62 2.66 -17.54
CA GLN A 51 -13.66 3.76 -17.71
C GLN A 51 -12.34 3.48 -16.96
N GLU A 52 -12.42 3.01 -15.71
CA GLU A 52 -11.25 2.58 -14.92
C GLU A 52 -10.52 1.39 -15.56
N ALA A 53 -11.23 0.58 -16.36
CA ALA A 53 -10.66 -0.49 -17.17
C ALA A 53 -10.13 -0.01 -18.54
N GLU A 54 -10.01 1.30 -18.77
CA GLU A 54 -9.59 1.91 -20.05
C GLU A 54 -10.45 1.46 -21.23
N GLY A 55 -11.76 1.28 -21.02
CA GLY A 55 -12.70 0.79 -22.02
C GLY A 55 -12.72 -0.72 -22.22
N ASN A 56 -11.91 -1.49 -21.49
CA ASN A 56 -11.86 -2.94 -21.58
C ASN A 56 -13.00 -3.60 -20.79
N VAL A 57 -14.08 -3.96 -21.49
CA VAL A 57 -15.27 -4.60 -20.89
C VAL A 57 -14.95 -5.95 -20.23
N ASP A 58 -14.05 -6.75 -20.82
CA ASP A 58 -13.68 -8.05 -20.26
C ASP A 58 -12.96 -7.93 -18.92
N LYS A 59 -12.09 -6.91 -18.78
CA LYS A 59 -11.47 -6.57 -17.49
C LYS A 59 -12.49 -6.01 -16.49
N ALA A 60 -13.35 -5.11 -16.93
CA ALA A 60 -14.36 -4.46 -16.09
C ALA A 60 -15.36 -5.47 -15.48
N ARG A 61 -15.69 -6.55 -16.20
CA ARG A 61 -16.57 -7.62 -15.71
C ARG A 61 -16.07 -8.31 -14.46
N PHE A 62 -14.76 -8.28 -14.18
CA PHE A 62 -14.15 -8.82 -12.96
C PHE A 62 -13.74 -7.72 -11.96
N GLY A 63 -14.24 -6.50 -12.15
CA GLY A 63 -13.95 -5.36 -11.29
C GLY A 63 -14.71 -5.40 -9.97
N ILE A 64 -14.39 -4.42 -9.12
CA ILE A 64 -14.95 -4.25 -7.78
C ILE A 64 -15.71 -2.92 -7.71
N VAL A 65 -16.97 -2.97 -7.31
CA VAL A 65 -17.79 -1.80 -6.98
C VAL A 65 -17.92 -1.71 -5.46
N TYR A 66 -17.40 -0.63 -4.89
CA TYR A 66 -17.44 -0.36 -3.46
C TYR A 66 -18.47 0.72 -3.14
N LEU A 67 -19.52 0.35 -2.42
CA LEU A 67 -20.60 1.24 -1.99
C LEU A 67 -20.32 1.69 -0.55
N ASP A 68 -19.92 2.95 -0.36
CA ASP A 68 -19.68 3.54 0.95
C ASP A 68 -20.95 4.22 1.50
N GLU A 69 -20.97 4.45 2.81
CA GLU A 69 -22.07 5.10 3.53
C GLU A 69 -23.44 4.42 3.34
N ILE A 70 -23.46 3.09 3.15
CA ILE A 70 -24.70 2.34 2.95
C ILE A 70 -25.64 2.43 4.17
N ASP A 71 -25.09 2.65 5.37
CA ASP A 71 -25.87 2.83 6.59
C ASP A 71 -26.77 4.09 6.54
N LYS A 72 -26.48 5.06 5.66
CA LYS A 72 -27.26 6.29 5.53
C LYS A 72 -28.53 6.14 4.70
N ILE A 73 -28.64 5.07 3.90
CA ILE A 73 -29.85 4.76 3.12
C ILE A 73 -30.77 3.79 3.85
N ALA A 74 -30.42 3.35 5.07
CA ALA A 74 -31.33 2.64 5.95
C ALA A 74 -32.49 3.56 6.37
N SER A 75 -33.70 2.99 6.47
CA SER A 75 -34.85 3.75 6.92
C SER A 75 -34.72 4.10 8.39
N SER A 76 -34.87 5.38 8.73
CA SER A 76 -34.97 5.80 10.11
C SER A 76 -36.40 5.52 10.56
N GLY A 77 -36.63 4.45 11.31
CA GLY A 77 -37.94 4.02 11.82
C GLY A 77 -38.72 5.02 12.70
N HIS A 78 -38.32 6.29 12.71
CA HIS A 78 -38.96 7.43 13.37
C HIS A 78 -39.77 8.34 12.42
N ILE A 79 -39.78 8.09 11.10
CA ILE A 79 -40.56 8.88 10.15
C ILE A 79 -41.95 8.26 9.98
N VAL A 80 -42.98 8.97 10.42
CA VAL A 80 -44.39 8.64 10.13
C VAL A 80 -44.72 9.20 8.74
N GLY A 81 -44.53 8.37 7.72
CA GLY A 81 -44.76 8.68 6.30
C GLY A 81 -43.94 7.74 5.41
N PRO A 82 -44.26 7.58 4.12
CA PRO A 82 -43.47 6.72 3.24
C PRO A 82 -42.06 7.34 3.05
N ASP A 83 -41.02 6.62 3.49
CA ASP A 83 -39.61 7.00 3.38
C ASP A 83 -39.07 6.71 1.95
N VAL A 84 -39.82 7.20 0.94
CA VAL A 84 -39.69 6.81 -0.48
C VAL A 84 -38.27 7.02 -1.01
N SER A 85 -37.57 8.05 -0.53
CA SER A 85 -36.25 8.40 -1.05
C SER A 85 -35.13 7.45 -0.61
N ARG A 86 -35.18 6.86 0.59
CA ARG A 86 -34.07 6.04 1.12
C ARG A 86 -34.23 4.57 0.76
N THR A 87 -35.45 4.04 0.91
CA THR A 87 -35.78 2.68 0.47
C THR A 87 -35.77 2.56 -1.05
N GLY A 88 -36.16 3.63 -1.77
CA GLY A 88 -36.03 3.71 -3.23
C GLY A 88 -34.60 3.51 -3.73
N VAL A 89 -33.60 4.05 -3.02
CA VAL A 89 -32.17 3.81 -3.35
C VAL A 89 -31.78 2.36 -3.12
N GLN A 90 -32.24 1.74 -2.03
CA GLN A 90 -31.98 0.30 -1.78
C GLN A 90 -32.52 -0.56 -2.93
N ARG A 91 -33.73 -0.27 -3.42
CA ARG A 91 -34.35 -0.98 -4.56
C ARG A 91 -33.65 -0.69 -5.88
N ALA A 92 -33.22 0.55 -6.12
CA ALA A 92 -32.43 0.89 -7.30
C ALA A 92 -31.11 0.10 -7.35
N LEU A 93 -30.47 -0.10 -6.19
CA LEU A 93 -29.26 -0.90 -6.05
C LEU A 93 -29.47 -2.41 -6.26
N LEU A 94 -30.70 -2.94 -6.09
CA LEU A 94 -30.97 -4.37 -6.34
C LEU A 94 -30.71 -4.75 -7.80
N LYS A 95 -31.05 -3.88 -8.76
CA LYS A 95 -30.89 -4.15 -10.20
C LYS A 95 -29.46 -4.57 -10.57
N PRO A 96 -28.41 -3.78 -10.30
CA PRO A 96 -27.04 -4.20 -10.63
C PRO A 96 -26.55 -5.38 -9.79
N LEU A 97 -27.14 -5.65 -8.62
CA LEU A 97 -26.81 -6.81 -7.77
C LEU A 97 -27.43 -8.13 -8.27
N GLU A 98 -28.45 -8.07 -9.13
CA GLU A 98 -29.26 -9.21 -9.58
C GLU A 98 -28.88 -9.74 -10.97
N GLU A 99 -27.64 -9.54 -11.41
CA GLU A 99 -27.20 -9.86 -12.77
C GLU A 99 -28.04 -9.11 -13.83
N THR A 100 -27.62 -7.90 -14.15
CA THR A 100 -28.27 -7.06 -15.17
C THR A 100 -27.33 -6.79 -16.34
N GLU A 101 -27.88 -6.70 -17.55
CA GLU A 101 -27.20 -6.14 -18.71
C GLU A 101 -27.31 -4.61 -18.67
N VAL A 102 -26.19 -3.94 -18.39
CA VAL A 102 -26.12 -2.47 -18.33
C VAL A 102 -25.63 -1.94 -19.66
N GLU A 103 -26.32 -0.93 -20.21
CA GLU A 103 -25.88 -0.24 -21.41
C GLU A 103 -24.74 0.74 -21.09
N LEU A 104 -23.58 0.55 -21.73
CA LEU A 104 -22.39 1.38 -21.54
C LEU A 104 -22.48 2.74 -22.23
N ARG A 105 -23.61 3.02 -22.89
CA ARG A 105 -23.82 4.27 -23.61
C ARG A 105 -24.45 5.26 -22.66
N VAL A 106 -23.87 6.45 -22.59
CA VAL A 106 -24.58 7.60 -22.01
C VAL A 106 -25.49 8.16 -23.11
N PRO A 107 -26.81 8.28 -22.90
CA PRO A 107 -27.75 8.75 -23.92
C PRO A 107 -27.42 10.12 -24.54
N HIS A 108 -26.53 10.91 -23.91
CA HIS A 108 -26.25 12.31 -24.25
C HIS A 108 -24.82 12.61 -24.74
N ASP A 109 -23.96 11.61 -24.96
CA ASP A 109 -22.61 11.86 -25.50
C ASP A 109 -22.58 11.89 -27.05
N PRO A 110 -22.29 13.04 -27.69
CA PRO A 110 -22.28 13.18 -29.14
C PRO A 110 -21.28 12.26 -29.85
N ILE A 111 -20.14 11.96 -29.21
CA ILE A 111 -19.06 11.14 -29.80
C ILE A 111 -19.53 9.69 -29.91
N THR A 112 -20.06 9.15 -28.80
CA THR A 112 -20.59 7.78 -28.75
C THR A 112 -21.76 7.60 -29.73
N GLN A 113 -22.56 8.65 -29.99
CA GLN A 113 -23.63 8.62 -30.99
C GLN A 113 -23.10 8.61 -32.43
N MET A 114 -22.08 9.43 -32.74
CA MET A 114 -21.45 9.46 -34.07
C MET A 114 -20.79 8.12 -34.43
N GLU A 115 -20.03 7.51 -33.50
CA GLU A 115 -19.40 6.20 -33.71
C GLU A 115 -20.45 5.09 -33.96
N ALA A 116 -21.58 5.16 -33.26
CA ALA A 116 -22.67 4.20 -33.44
C ALA A 116 -23.34 4.33 -34.81
N ILE A 117 -23.51 5.56 -35.31
CA ILE A 117 -24.07 5.84 -36.63
C ILE A 117 -23.12 5.32 -37.72
N GLU A 118 -21.81 5.56 -37.60
CA GLU A 118 -20.82 5.04 -38.55
C GLU A 118 -20.73 3.52 -38.53
N TYR A 119 -20.73 2.89 -37.36
CA TYR A 119 -20.70 1.43 -37.24
C TYR A 119 -21.95 0.78 -37.84
N TYR A 120 -23.13 1.35 -37.57
CA TYR A 120 -24.40 0.89 -38.14
C TYR A 120 -24.40 1.04 -39.67
N ARG A 121 -23.91 2.17 -40.19
CA ARG A 121 -23.79 2.42 -41.63
C ARG A 121 -22.87 1.39 -42.31
N ARG A 122 -21.80 0.95 -41.64
CA ARG A 122 -20.84 -0.03 -42.19
C ARG A 122 -21.30 -1.49 -42.08
N THR A 123 -22.02 -1.87 -41.03
CA THR A 123 -22.29 -3.28 -40.71
C THR A 123 -23.78 -3.67 -40.73
N GLY A 124 -24.69 -2.69 -40.82
CA GLY A 124 -26.14 -2.90 -40.72
C GLY A 124 -26.62 -3.39 -39.34
N ARG A 125 -25.72 -3.55 -38.36
CA ARG A 125 -26.01 -4.05 -37.01
C ARG A 125 -25.77 -2.96 -35.98
N ARG A 126 -26.64 -2.87 -34.97
CA ARG A 126 -26.36 -2.06 -33.77
C ARG A 126 -25.29 -2.78 -32.94
N LYS A 127 -24.14 -2.15 -32.71
CA LYS A 127 -23.15 -2.64 -31.74
C LYS A 127 -23.78 -2.59 -30.34
N ARG A 128 -24.17 -3.72 -29.76
CA ARG A 128 -24.58 -3.77 -28.34
C ARG A 128 -23.32 -3.61 -27.52
N ASN A 129 -23.14 -2.43 -26.91
CA ASN A 129 -22.06 -2.17 -25.98
C ASN A 129 -22.65 -2.30 -24.57
N THR A 130 -22.87 -3.54 -24.14
CA THR A 130 -23.43 -3.86 -22.83
C THR A 130 -22.41 -4.58 -21.98
N ILE A 131 -22.56 -4.46 -20.67
CA ILE A 131 -21.80 -5.22 -19.69
C ILE A 131 -22.79 -5.96 -18.78
N ASN A 132 -22.46 -7.21 -18.50
CA ASN A 132 -23.22 -8.04 -17.58
C ASN A 132 -22.60 -7.93 -16.18
N THR A 133 -23.41 -7.70 -15.15
CA THR A 133 -22.92 -7.50 -13.77
C THR A 133 -22.66 -8.80 -12.99
N ARG A 134 -22.92 -9.99 -13.55
CA ARG A 134 -22.79 -11.32 -12.88
C ARG A 134 -21.48 -11.50 -12.11
N TYR A 135 -20.35 -11.04 -12.68
CA TYR A 135 -19.02 -11.28 -12.14
C TYR A 135 -18.42 -10.06 -11.42
N ILE A 136 -19.15 -8.96 -11.35
CA ILE A 136 -18.70 -7.75 -10.64
C ILE A 136 -18.90 -7.99 -9.15
N LEU A 137 -17.83 -7.77 -8.37
CA LEU A 137 -17.90 -7.90 -6.93
C LEU A 137 -18.42 -6.60 -6.30
N PHE A 138 -19.57 -6.67 -5.64
CA PHE A 138 -20.11 -5.55 -4.87
C PHE A 138 -19.72 -5.65 -3.39
N ILE A 139 -19.17 -4.56 -2.86
CA ILE A 139 -18.79 -4.46 -1.45
C ILE A 139 -19.49 -3.23 -0.85
N ALA A 140 -20.46 -3.46 0.02
CA ALA A 140 -21.10 -2.39 0.78
C ALA A 140 -20.38 -2.13 2.11
N SER A 141 -20.31 -0.88 2.52
CA SER A 141 -19.63 -0.42 3.74
C SER A 141 -20.39 0.70 4.42
N GLY A 142 -20.33 0.72 5.75
CA GLY A 142 -20.93 1.76 6.57
C GLY A 142 -20.34 1.84 7.97
N ALA A 143 -20.70 2.88 8.71
CA ALA A 143 -20.34 3.04 10.12
C ALA A 143 -21.33 2.33 11.06
N PHE A 144 -22.60 2.27 10.66
CA PHE A 144 -23.69 1.60 11.38
C PHE A 144 -23.82 2.06 12.84
N SER A 145 -23.78 3.38 13.06
CA SER A 145 -24.01 3.98 14.37
C SER A 145 -25.36 3.52 14.94
N GLY A 146 -25.37 3.01 16.17
CA GLY A 146 -26.57 2.49 16.85
C GLY A 146 -26.85 1.00 16.65
N LEU A 147 -26.19 0.33 15.69
CA LEU A 147 -26.38 -1.11 15.47
C LEU A 147 -25.95 -1.96 16.67
N GLU A 148 -24.90 -1.54 17.39
CA GLU A 148 -24.45 -2.20 18.62
C GLU A 148 -25.57 -2.32 19.65
N GLU A 149 -26.43 -1.31 19.77
CA GLU A 149 -27.54 -1.34 20.74
C GLU A 149 -28.62 -2.34 20.34
N ILE A 150 -28.90 -2.48 19.04
CA ILE A 150 -29.84 -3.48 18.49
C ILE A 150 -29.34 -4.89 18.81
N ILE A 151 -28.07 -5.16 18.48
CA ILE A 151 -27.43 -6.45 18.74
C ILE A 151 -27.43 -6.74 20.24
N ARG A 152 -27.05 -5.75 21.05
CA ARG A 152 -27.06 -5.85 22.52
C ARG A 152 -28.45 -6.22 23.02
N LYS A 153 -29.51 -5.52 22.58
CA LYS A 153 -30.91 -5.81 22.97
C LYS A 153 -31.32 -7.24 22.57
N ARG A 154 -30.98 -7.70 21.36
CA ARG A 154 -31.25 -9.07 20.90
C ARG A 154 -30.57 -10.11 21.79
N LEU A 155 -29.27 -9.95 22.03
CA LEU A 155 -28.50 -10.90 22.84
C LEU A 155 -28.97 -10.95 24.30
N HIS A 156 -29.42 -9.81 24.87
CA HIS A 156 -30.01 -9.80 26.20
C HIS A 156 -31.39 -10.48 26.24
N LYS A 157 -32.24 -10.27 25.23
CA LYS A 157 -33.57 -10.91 25.15
C LYS A 157 -33.51 -12.43 24.95
N GLN A 158 -32.51 -12.93 24.22
CA GLN A 158 -32.30 -14.38 24.02
C GLN A 158 -31.74 -15.09 25.27
N LYS A 159 -31.13 -14.37 26.21
CA LYS A 159 -30.52 -14.92 27.44
C LYS A 159 -31.49 -14.99 28.62
N LEU A 160 -32.62 -15.67 28.44
CA LEU A 160 -33.53 -16.03 29.53
C LEU A 160 -33.23 -17.41 30.17
N GLY A 161 -32.07 -18.03 29.89
CA GLY A 161 -31.75 -19.37 30.43
C GLY A 161 -30.29 -19.76 30.64
N PHE A 162 -29.30 -18.97 30.20
CA PHE A 162 -27.87 -19.27 30.40
C PHE A 162 -27.12 -17.95 30.66
N LEU A 163 -26.41 -17.86 31.80
CA LEU A 163 -25.40 -16.83 32.16
C LEU A 163 -25.86 -15.66 33.06
N SER A 164 -26.18 -16.01 34.30
CA SER A 164 -25.84 -15.21 35.50
C SER A 164 -24.33 -14.93 35.65
N GLU A 165 -23.46 -15.44 34.77
CA GLU A 165 -21.99 -15.30 34.85
C GLU A 165 -21.40 -14.17 33.98
N ILE A 166 -22.16 -13.56 33.07
CA ILE A 166 -21.65 -12.43 32.25
C ILE A 166 -21.86 -11.08 32.96
N GLN A 167 -22.73 -11.02 33.96
CA GLN A 167 -23.00 -9.79 34.72
C GLN A 167 -21.84 -9.36 35.63
N GLU A 168 -20.85 -10.23 35.91
CA GLU A 168 -19.75 -9.92 36.85
C GLU A 168 -18.45 -9.43 36.19
N ARG A 169 -18.43 -9.14 34.87
CA ARG A 169 -17.24 -8.56 34.22
C ARG A 169 -17.59 -7.28 33.47
N GLU A 170 -17.87 -6.22 34.22
CA GLU A 170 -18.06 -4.86 33.70
C GLU A 170 -16.79 -4.22 33.10
N ASP A 171 -15.64 -4.91 33.09
CA ASP A 171 -14.37 -4.33 32.62
C ASP A 171 -13.92 -4.73 31.20
N VAL A 172 -14.68 -5.55 30.46
CA VAL A 172 -14.34 -5.88 29.07
C VAL A 172 -15.31 -5.17 28.12
N LYS A 173 -14.84 -4.16 27.38
CA LYS A 173 -15.59 -3.58 26.25
C LYS A 173 -15.83 -4.65 25.18
N ILE A 174 -16.93 -5.39 25.29
CA ILE A 174 -17.34 -6.37 24.28
C ILE A 174 -17.69 -5.62 23.00
N ASN A 175 -16.99 -5.90 21.89
CA ASN A 175 -17.39 -5.40 20.58
C ASN A 175 -18.61 -6.19 20.08
N TYR A 176 -19.81 -5.66 20.33
CA TYR A 176 -21.08 -6.29 19.95
C TYR A 176 -21.23 -6.48 18.44
N LEU A 177 -20.57 -5.66 17.61
CA LEU A 177 -20.66 -5.77 16.14
C LEU A 177 -20.23 -7.14 15.62
N ARG A 178 -19.36 -7.85 16.34
CA ARG A 178 -18.88 -9.20 15.95
C ARG A 178 -19.99 -10.27 15.95
N PHE A 179 -21.11 -10.00 16.61
CA PHE A 179 -22.24 -10.91 16.72
C PHE A 179 -23.40 -10.56 15.78
N VAL A 180 -23.22 -9.58 14.88
CA VAL A 180 -24.25 -9.13 13.94
C VAL A 180 -24.82 -10.27 13.11
N ILE A 181 -26.14 -10.29 12.95
CA ILE A 181 -26.87 -11.18 12.03
C ILE A 181 -27.73 -10.35 11.06
N PRO A 182 -28.19 -10.91 9.92
CA PRO A 182 -29.04 -10.21 8.96
C PRO A 182 -30.28 -9.56 9.58
N GLU A 183 -30.90 -10.19 10.57
CA GLU A 183 -32.07 -9.70 11.29
C GLU A 183 -31.80 -8.38 12.02
N ASP A 184 -30.56 -8.18 12.52
CA ASP A 184 -30.17 -6.92 13.15
C ASP A 184 -30.09 -5.78 12.12
N LEU A 185 -29.68 -6.08 10.87
CA LEU A 185 -29.62 -5.11 9.78
C LEU A 185 -31.03 -4.75 9.27
N ILE A 186 -31.94 -5.72 9.23
CA ILE A 186 -33.35 -5.46 8.94
C ILE A 186 -33.95 -4.57 10.03
N ALA A 187 -33.71 -4.91 11.30
CA ALA A 187 -34.14 -4.09 12.44
C ALA A 187 -33.49 -2.69 12.45
N TYR A 188 -32.29 -2.55 11.87
CA TYR A 188 -31.62 -1.26 11.67
C TYR A 188 -32.30 -0.38 10.62
N GLY A 189 -33.02 -0.97 9.65
CA GLY A 189 -33.78 -0.23 8.64
C GLY A 189 -33.49 -0.63 7.18
N PHE A 190 -32.82 -1.75 6.93
CA PHE A 190 -32.66 -2.29 5.57
C PHE A 190 -33.81 -3.19 5.13
N GLU A 191 -34.13 -3.20 3.84
CA GLU A 191 -35.05 -4.17 3.26
C GLU A 191 -34.43 -5.57 3.25
N SER A 192 -35.25 -6.61 3.51
CA SER A 192 -34.78 -8.00 3.57
C SER A 192 -34.18 -8.47 2.25
N GLU A 193 -34.75 -8.05 1.11
CA GLU A 193 -34.23 -8.34 -0.23
C GLU A 193 -32.82 -7.76 -0.42
N PHE A 194 -32.60 -6.54 0.06
CA PHE A 194 -31.30 -5.86 -0.02
C PHE A 194 -30.25 -6.57 0.84
N VAL A 195 -30.58 -6.88 2.10
CA VAL A 195 -29.68 -7.64 2.98
C VAL A 195 -29.37 -9.02 2.41
N GLY A 196 -30.34 -9.67 1.76
CA GLY A 196 -30.16 -10.97 1.10
C GLY A 196 -29.12 -10.98 -0.03
N ARG A 197 -28.80 -9.83 -0.63
CA ARG A 197 -27.72 -9.69 -1.64
C ARG A 197 -26.32 -9.60 -1.02
N PHE A 198 -26.21 -9.45 0.30
CA PHE A 198 -24.93 -9.35 1.01
C PHE A 198 -24.78 -10.46 2.09
N PRO A 199 -24.55 -11.72 1.68
CA PRO A 199 -24.47 -12.84 2.62
C PRO A 199 -23.20 -12.85 3.49
N VAL A 200 -22.17 -12.11 3.09
CA VAL A 200 -20.88 -12.06 3.81
C VAL A 200 -20.77 -10.77 4.60
N ILE A 201 -20.74 -10.87 5.93
CA ILE A 201 -20.54 -9.74 6.82
C ILE A 201 -19.12 -9.80 7.41
N ALA A 202 -18.34 -8.76 7.14
CA ALA A 202 -17.03 -8.54 7.76
C ALA A 202 -17.10 -7.34 8.70
N VAL A 203 -16.56 -7.51 9.91
CA VAL A 203 -16.56 -6.50 10.99
C VAL A 203 -15.13 -6.00 11.20
N PHE A 204 -14.97 -4.68 11.25
CA PHE A 204 -13.70 -4.00 11.47
C PHE A 204 -13.68 -3.45 12.89
N ASP A 205 -12.61 -3.78 13.61
CA ASP A 205 -12.41 -3.26 14.96
C ASP A 205 -12.00 -1.76 14.93
N PRO A 206 -12.34 -1.01 15.99
CA PRO A 206 -11.80 0.33 16.19
C PRO A 206 -10.27 0.31 16.28
N LEU A 207 -9.62 1.38 15.79
CA LEU A 207 -8.17 1.53 15.92
C LEU A 207 -7.78 1.91 17.34
N SER A 208 -6.84 1.16 17.92
CA SER A 208 -6.18 1.50 19.18
C SER A 208 -5.09 2.56 18.97
N GLU A 209 -4.56 3.11 20.07
CA GLU A 209 -3.40 4.01 20.02
C GLU A 209 -2.17 3.34 19.38
N GLU A 210 -1.95 2.06 19.66
CA GLU A 210 -0.85 1.30 19.07
C GLU A 210 -1.06 1.07 17.56
N ASP A 211 -2.30 0.87 17.10
CA ASP A 211 -2.60 0.76 15.67
C ASP A 211 -2.34 2.08 14.95
N LEU A 212 -2.70 3.21 15.56
CA LEU A 212 -2.44 4.55 15.02
C LEU A 212 -0.93 4.83 14.94
N TYR A 213 -0.18 4.44 15.98
CA TYR A 213 1.28 4.50 15.97
C TYR A 213 1.85 3.62 14.86
N ALA A 214 1.38 2.37 14.71
CA ALA A 214 1.83 1.47 13.65
C ALA A 214 1.55 2.04 12.24
N ILE A 215 0.43 2.75 12.06
CA ILE A 215 0.13 3.45 10.79
C ILE A 215 1.14 4.57 10.52
N LEU A 216 1.55 5.34 11.52
CA LEU A 216 2.53 6.41 11.37
C LEU A 216 3.96 5.88 11.20
N ALA A 217 4.34 4.87 11.97
CA ALA A 217 5.67 4.26 11.97
C ALA A 217 5.93 3.38 10.74
N ASN A 218 4.88 3.00 10.01
CA ASN A 218 5.04 2.24 8.78
C ASN A 218 5.87 3.04 7.76
N PRO A 219 6.96 2.47 7.21
CA PRO A 219 7.75 3.14 6.17
C PRO A 219 6.95 3.57 4.93
N ASN A 220 5.84 2.87 4.66
CA ASN A 220 4.94 3.13 3.54
C ASN A 220 3.75 4.01 3.96
N SER A 221 3.83 4.67 5.12
CA SER A 221 2.79 5.57 5.60
C SER A 221 2.64 6.76 4.66
N VAL A 222 1.55 6.75 3.88
CA VAL A 222 1.28 7.78 2.86
C VAL A 222 1.30 9.19 3.46
N ILE A 223 0.82 9.35 4.70
CA ILE A 223 0.73 10.66 5.36
C ILE A 223 2.13 11.17 5.76
N VAL A 224 2.98 10.30 6.30
CA VAL A 224 4.37 10.65 6.67
C VAL A 224 5.22 10.89 5.43
N VAL A 225 5.14 10.01 4.43
CA VAL A 225 5.88 10.13 3.16
C VAL A 225 5.47 11.41 2.42
N SER A 226 4.18 11.72 2.36
CA SER A 226 3.70 12.97 1.76
C SER A 226 4.30 14.19 2.46
N LYS A 227 4.32 14.22 3.79
CA LYS A 227 4.91 15.35 4.53
C LYS A 227 6.41 15.48 4.34
N LYS A 228 7.14 14.36 4.24
CA LYS A 228 8.57 14.40 3.88
C LYS A 228 8.79 15.01 2.50
N ARG A 229 7.97 14.64 1.52
CA ARG A 229 8.01 15.22 0.17
C ARG A 229 7.70 16.71 0.16
N ASP A 230 6.70 17.15 0.94
CA ASP A 230 6.36 18.56 1.09
C ASP A 230 7.58 19.37 1.56
N PHE A 231 8.27 18.91 2.62
CA PHE A 231 9.48 19.56 3.14
C PHE A 231 10.67 19.48 2.16
N ARG A 232 10.82 18.33 1.48
CA ARG A 232 11.88 18.12 0.49
C ARG A 232 11.77 19.06 -0.71
N ALA A 233 10.55 19.46 -1.09
CA ALA A 233 10.32 20.47 -2.13
C ALA A 233 10.94 21.83 -1.78
N TYR A 234 11.12 22.12 -0.48
CA TYR A 234 11.82 23.30 0.02
C TYR A 234 13.29 23.05 0.36
N GLY A 235 13.84 21.88 0.02
CA GLY A 235 15.23 21.49 0.34
C GLY A 235 15.46 21.15 1.81
N ILE A 236 14.40 20.77 2.54
CA ILE A 236 14.47 20.43 3.96
C ILE A 236 14.22 18.93 4.15
N ASP A 237 15.18 18.23 4.74
CA ASP A 237 15.03 16.82 5.08
C ASP A 237 14.27 16.63 6.39
N LEU A 238 13.19 15.85 6.36
CA LEU A 238 12.32 15.61 7.52
C LEU A 238 12.47 14.18 8.04
N ALA A 239 12.68 14.02 9.35
CA ALA A 239 12.73 12.72 10.03
C ALA A 239 11.94 12.75 11.35
N PHE A 240 11.42 11.61 11.79
CA PHE A 240 10.61 11.51 13.00
C PHE A 240 11.22 10.55 14.02
N THR A 241 11.30 11.00 15.27
CA THR A 241 11.60 10.10 16.40
C THR A 241 10.40 9.20 16.72
N ASP A 242 10.66 8.03 17.30
CA ASP A 242 9.65 7.05 17.71
C ASP A 242 8.66 7.65 18.72
N GLU A 243 9.21 8.33 19.72
CA GLU A 243 8.44 8.99 20.77
C GLU A 243 7.52 10.07 20.19
N ALA A 244 7.97 10.83 19.17
CA ALA A 244 7.13 11.80 18.48
C ALA A 244 5.95 11.12 17.77
N LEU A 245 6.19 10.01 17.07
CA LEU A 245 5.12 9.27 16.38
C LEU A 245 4.10 8.70 17.39
N ARG A 246 4.58 8.14 18.52
CA ARG A 246 3.70 7.68 19.61
C ARG A 246 2.89 8.82 20.19
N ARG A 247 3.52 9.98 20.42
CA ARG A 247 2.81 11.16 20.94
C ARG A 247 1.73 11.66 19.99
N MET A 248 2.02 11.67 18.68
CA MET A 248 1.04 12.01 17.66
C MET A 248 -0.12 11.01 17.62
N ALA A 249 0.16 9.71 17.72
CA ALA A 249 -0.86 8.66 17.80
C ALA A 249 -1.75 8.81 19.03
N SER A 250 -1.17 9.11 20.18
CA SER A 250 -1.89 9.39 21.44
C SER A 250 -2.85 10.57 21.29
N LEU A 251 -2.37 11.66 20.67
CA LEU A 251 -3.19 12.84 20.40
C LEU A 251 -4.33 12.53 19.42
N ALA A 252 -4.05 11.75 18.37
CA ALA A 252 -5.05 11.36 17.38
C ALA A 252 -6.12 10.42 17.97
N SER A 253 -5.74 9.50 18.87
CA SER A 253 -6.68 8.57 19.53
C SER A 253 -7.76 9.33 20.32
N ARG A 254 -7.40 10.44 20.97
CA ARG A 254 -8.32 11.29 21.75
C ARG A 254 -9.38 11.98 20.89
N GLU A 255 -9.14 12.16 19.59
CA GLU A 255 -10.09 12.81 18.67
C GLU A 255 -11.22 11.88 18.19
N ASN A 256 -11.16 10.57 18.48
CA ASN A 256 -12.21 9.57 18.14
C ASN A 256 -12.66 9.55 16.67
N THR A 257 -11.81 9.97 15.73
CA THR A 257 -12.10 9.95 14.27
C THR A 257 -11.29 8.90 13.50
N GLY A 258 -10.61 8.00 14.22
CA GLY A 258 -9.74 6.95 13.66
C GLY A 258 -8.49 7.53 12.99
N ALA A 259 -7.99 6.87 11.94
CA ALA A 259 -6.76 7.29 11.26
C ALA A 259 -6.85 8.66 10.57
N ARG A 260 -8.07 9.19 10.36
CA ARG A 260 -8.28 10.55 9.79
C ARG A 260 -7.71 11.64 10.71
N ALA A 261 -7.66 11.40 12.03
CA ALA A 261 -7.07 12.33 12.99
C ALA A 261 -5.55 12.50 12.78
N LEU A 262 -4.86 11.48 12.26
CA LEU A 262 -3.40 11.51 12.11
C LEU A 262 -2.93 12.64 11.19
N SER A 263 -3.62 12.87 10.07
CA SER A 263 -3.30 13.99 9.16
C SER A 263 -3.44 15.34 9.85
N ARG A 264 -4.51 15.53 10.65
CA ARG A 264 -4.75 16.78 11.38
C ARG A 264 -3.68 17.02 12.44
N VAL A 265 -3.29 15.98 13.18
CA VAL A 265 -2.22 16.07 14.19
C VAL A 265 -0.88 16.41 13.53
N LEU A 266 -0.53 15.73 12.43
CA LEU A 266 0.68 16.03 11.66
C LEU A 266 0.70 17.46 11.14
N GLU A 267 -0.40 17.93 10.54
CA GLU A 267 -0.52 19.32 10.07
C GLU A 267 -0.36 20.33 11.21
N ARG A 268 -1.03 20.11 12.35
CA ARG A 268 -0.91 21.00 13.52
C ARG A 268 0.54 21.13 13.99
N VAL A 269 1.30 20.03 13.97
CA VAL A 269 2.70 20.02 14.39
C VAL A 269 3.61 20.64 13.33
N LEU A 270 3.41 20.33 12.05
CA LEU A 270 4.38 20.64 11.00
C LEU A 270 4.14 21.96 10.27
N ILE A 271 2.90 22.45 10.16
CA ILE A 271 2.59 23.70 9.45
C ILE A 271 3.40 24.91 9.95
N PRO A 272 3.62 25.12 11.28
CA PRO A 272 4.45 26.21 11.75
C PRO A 272 5.88 26.16 11.18
N PHE A 273 6.48 24.97 11.13
CA PHE A 273 7.82 24.76 10.59
C PHE A 273 7.84 24.87 9.06
N GLU A 274 6.83 24.33 8.38
CA GLU A 274 6.68 24.39 6.92
C GLU A 274 6.63 25.85 6.44
N LYS A 275 5.94 26.73 7.17
CA LYS A 275 5.87 28.17 6.85
C LYS A 275 7.17 28.92 7.15
N ALA A 276 7.97 28.45 8.09
CA ALA A 276 9.06 29.20 8.67
C ALA A 276 10.44 28.81 8.13
N LEU A 277 10.72 27.50 8.10
CA LEU A 277 12.04 26.97 7.78
C LEU A 277 12.52 27.27 6.35
N PRO A 278 11.67 27.36 5.31
CA PRO A 278 12.13 27.75 3.97
C PRO A 278 12.79 29.14 3.92
N SER A 279 12.53 30.00 4.91
CA SER A 279 13.17 31.32 5.06
C SER A 279 14.43 31.29 5.94
N THR A 280 14.95 30.11 6.28
CA THR A 280 16.12 29.92 7.14
C THR A 280 17.24 29.16 6.43
N ARG A 281 18.39 28.99 7.08
CA ARG A 281 19.51 28.19 6.56
C ARG A 281 19.41 26.69 6.92
N LEU A 282 18.38 26.30 7.67
CA LEU A 282 18.22 24.92 8.11
C LEU A 282 17.67 24.06 6.98
N SER A 283 18.45 23.06 6.55
CA SER A 283 18.07 22.10 5.51
C SER A 283 17.55 20.77 6.09
N TYR A 284 17.24 20.73 7.38
CA TYR A 284 16.79 19.51 8.05
C TYR A 284 15.87 19.83 9.24
N LEU A 285 14.99 18.89 9.57
CA LEU A 285 14.08 18.94 10.71
C LEU A 285 13.92 17.54 11.32
N GLY A 286 14.35 17.37 12.58
CA GLY A 286 14.09 16.17 13.38
C GLY A 286 12.92 16.40 14.30
N VAL A 287 11.79 15.71 14.06
CA VAL A 287 10.58 15.84 14.85
C VAL A 287 10.69 15.03 16.13
N THR A 288 10.61 15.73 17.27
CA THR A 288 10.72 15.18 18.62
C THR A 288 9.42 15.35 19.42
N PRO A 289 9.26 14.67 20.56
CA PRO A 289 8.07 14.84 21.42
C PRO A 289 7.82 16.30 21.81
N GLU A 290 8.87 17.06 22.08
CA GLU A 290 8.79 18.48 22.43
C GLU A 290 8.13 19.31 21.32
N MET A 291 8.45 19.01 20.06
CA MET A 291 7.78 19.66 18.91
C MET A 291 6.31 19.28 18.79
N VAL A 292 5.94 18.08 19.23
CA VAL A 292 4.53 17.63 19.20
C VAL A 292 3.72 18.34 20.28
N GLU A 293 4.34 18.64 21.43
CA GLU A 293 3.71 19.30 22.58
C GLU A 293 3.64 20.82 22.45
N ASP A 294 4.74 21.47 22.03
CA ASP A 294 4.81 22.91 21.81
C ASP A 294 5.53 23.26 20.49
N PRO A 295 4.85 23.10 19.34
CA PRO A 295 5.41 23.44 18.03
C PRO A 295 5.91 24.90 17.95
N GLU A 296 5.13 25.84 18.49
CA GLU A 296 5.41 27.28 18.41
C GLU A 296 6.56 27.70 19.34
N GLY A 297 6.65 27.10 20.53
CA GLY A 297 7.79 27.28 21.44
C GLY A 297 9.09 26.84 20.79
N VAL A 298 9.14 25.60 20.28
CA VAL A 298 10.34 25.09 19.62
C VAL A 298 10.70 25.92 18.38
N LEU A 299 9.71 26.33 17.58
CA LEU A 299 9.96 27.18 16.41
C LEU A 299 10.55 28.54 16.80
N ARG A 300 10.06 29.18 17.86
CA ARG A 300 10.62 30.44 18.36
C ARG A 300 12.07 30.26 18.79
N GLU A 301 12.39 29.15 19.45
CA GLU A 301 13.77 28.86 19.84
C GLU A 301 14.67 28.53 18.64
N MET A 302 14.15 27.86 17.62
CA MET A 302 14.87 27.62 16.35
C MET A 302 15.20 28.93 15.65
N ARG A 303 14.27 29.89 15.66
CA ARG A 303 14.48 31.21 15.06
C ARG A 303 15.45 32.08 15.86
N SER A 304 15.41 32.01 17.18
CA SER A 304 16.31 32.80 18.04
C SER A 304 17.74 32.26 18.05
N ASN A 305 17.92 30.94 17.94
CA ASN A 305 19.23 30.29 17.88
C ASN A 305 19.29 29.17 16.82
N PRO A 306 19.41 29.52 15.53
CA PRO A 306 19.45 28.54 14.43
C PRO A 306 20.68 27.64 14.44
N GLU A 307 21.80 28.13 15.00
CA GLU A 307 23.09 27.41 15.05
C GLU A 307 23.19 26.46 16.25
N ASN A 308 22.11 26.28 17.03
CA ASN A 308 22.13 25.39 18.18
C ASN A 308 22.40 23.93 17.75
N PRO A 309 23.46 23.28 18.26
CA PRO A 309 23.80 21.90 17.90
C PRO A 309 22.67 20.90 18.13
N ARG A 310 21.76 21.18 19.09
CA ARG A 310 20.65 20.28 19.43
C ARG A 310 19.75 19.96 18.23
N TRP A 311 19.58 20.88 17.28
CA TRP A 311 18.74 20.65 16.09
C TRP A 311 19.31 19.53 15.23
N ARG A 312 20.64 19.53 15.06
CA ARG A 312 21.36 18.49 14.34
C ARG A 312 21.31 17.17 15.11
N GLU A 313 21.43 17.20 16.44
CA GLU A 313 21.34 16.01 17.28
C GLU A 313 19.96 15.37 17.20
N TRP A 314 18.89 16.15 17.27
CA TRP A 314 17.51 15.69 17.12
C TRP A 314 17.26 15.08 15.76
N TYR A 315 17.69 15.75 14.69
CA TYR A 315 17.59 15.20 13.34
C TYR A 315 18.39 13.90 13.18
N ALA A 316 19.63 13.86 13.66
CA ALA A 316 20.47 12.67 13.61
C ALA A 316 19.85 11.51 14.41
N ARG A 317 19.25 11.78 15.57
CA ARG A 317 18.49 10.79 16.36
C ARG A 317 17.30 10.26 15.57
N ALA A 318 16.47 11.15 15.03
CA ALA A 318 15.30 10.77 14.23
C ALA A 318 15.67 9.91 13.02
N CYS A 319 16.76 10.25 12.30
CA CYS A 319 17.25 9.43 11.19
C CYS A 319 17.67 8.02 11.64
N ARG A 320 18.39 7.90 12.76
CA ARG A 320 18.81 6.57 13.27
C ARG A 320 17.61 5.69 13.62
N GLU A 321 16.64 6.24 14.35
CA GLU A 321 15.44 5.51 14.76
C GLU A 321 14.59 5.11 13.54
N GLU A 322 14.49 5.96 12.52
CA GLU A 322 13.79 5.63 11.30
C GLU A 322 14.49 4.54 10.47
N GLU A 323 15.81 4.61 10.37
CA GLU A 323 16.62 3.58 9.71
C GLU A 323 16.47 2.23 10.40
N GLU A 324 16.45 2.22 11.74
CA GLU A 324 16.20 1.02 12.55
C GLU A 324 14.80 0.44 12.30
N ARG A 325 13.75 1.27 12.33
CA ARG A 325 12.37 0.82 11.98
C ARG A 325 12.28 0.25 10.58
N LEU A 326 12.94 0.87 9.60
CA LEU A 326 12.96 0.39 8.23
C LEU A 326 13.71 -0.95 8.12
N ARG A 327 14.83 -1.11 8.83
CA ARG A 327 15.53 -2.40 8.92
C ARG A 327 14.64 -3.48 9.51
N GLU A 328 13.97 -3.21 10.63
CA GLU A 328 13.05 -4.16 11.25
C GLU A 328 11.90 -4.54 10.31
N PHE A 329 11.29 -3.56 9.64
CA PHE A 329 10.24 -3.78 8.65
C PHE A 329 10.69 -4.71 7.52
N LEU A 330 11.90 -4.50 6.98
CA LEU A 330 12.47 -5.34 5.93
C LEU A 330 12.82 -6.74 6.45
N LEU A 331 13.33 -6.86 7.68
CA LEU A 331 13.65 -8.14 8.31
C LEU A 331 12.41 -8.99 8.59
N GLN A 332 11.29 -8.38 9.00
CA GLN A 332 10.01 -9.11 9.18
C GLN A 332 9.51 -9.71 7.85
N ARG A 333 9.81 -9.06 6.72
CA ARG A 333 9.48 -9.56 5.37
C ARG A 333 10.47 -10.57 4.82
N LYS A 334 11.65 -10.75 5.44
CA LYS A 334 12.72 -11.67 5.00
C LYS A 334 12.19 -13.06 4.68
N ARG A 335 11.28 -13.60 5.50
CA ARG A 335 10.73 -14.95 5.32
C ARG A 335 9.97 -15.09 4.00
N ILE A 336 9.11 -14.13 3.67
CA ILE A 336 8.33 -14.13 2.42
C ILE A 336 9.27 -14.13 1.22
N PHE A 337 10.27 -13.26 1.22
CA PHE A 337 11.20 -13.13 0.11
C PHE A 337 12.17 -14.31 -0.03
N PHE A 338 12.66 -14.84 1.10
CA PHE A 338 13.53 -16.01 1.10
C PHE A 338 12.77 -17.24 0.59
N ASP A 339 11.54 -17.45 1.08
CA ASP A 339 10.73 -18.61 0.72
C ASP A 339 10.28 -18.55 -0.75
N GLN A 340 9.84 -17.37 -1.22
CA GLN A 340 9.30 -17.20 -2.57
C GLN A 340 10.38 -17.04 -3.64
N TYR A 341 11.50 -16.39 -3.33
CA TYR A 341 12.49 -16.00 -4.35
C TYR A 341 13.89 -16.56 -4.14
N LYS A 342 14.13 -17.31 -3.05
CA LYS A 342 15.47 -17.80 -2.66
C LYS A 342 16.52 -16.68 -2.63
N PHE A 343 16.08 -15.48 -2.27
CA PHE A 343 16.91 -14.29 -2.21
C PHE A 343 17.63 -14.24 -0.85
N PRO A 344 18.98 -14.27 -0.81
CA PRO A 344 19.73 -14.21 0.43
C PRO A 344 19.72 -12.78 0.99
N PHE A 345 19.06 -12.57 2.13
CA PHE A 345 19.09 -11.31 2.86
C PHE A 345 20.40 -11.20 3.67
N THR A 346 21.42 -10.62 3.04
CA THR A 346 22.68 -10.23 3.70
C THR A 346 22.57 -8.81 4.26
N PRO A 347 23.32 -8.45 5.33
CA PRO A 347 23.38 -7.08 5.84
C PRO A 347 23.75 -6.05 4.76
N ALA A 348 24.68 -6.39 3.87
CA ALA A 348 25.10 -5.51 2.78
C ALA A 348 23.94 -5.19 1.81
N LYS A 349 23.13 -6.18 1.42
CA LYS A 349 21.94 -5.93 0.58
C LYS A 349 20.89 -5.09 1.30
N LEU A 350 20.72 -5.28 2.61
CA LEU A 350 19.83 -4.45 3.40
C LEU A 350 20.27 -2.98 3.33
N ASP A 351 21.57 -2.72 3.51
CA ASP A 351 22.12 -1.37 3.37
C ASP A 351 21.95 -0.80 1.95
N LEU A 352 22.02 -1.63 0.90
CA LEU A 352 21.70 -1.20 -0.47
C LEU A 352 20.24 -0.79 -0.64
N VAL A 353 19.30 -1.55 -0.09
CA VAL A 353 17.87 -1.19 -0.10
C VAL A 353 17.64 0.13 0.64
N LEU A 354 18.26 0.33 1.79
CA LEU A 354 18.19 1.58 2.55
C LEU A 354 18.76 2.76 1.75
N LYS A 355 19.90 2.58 1.08
CA LYS A 355 20.51 3.60 0.21
C LYS A 355 19.58 3.98 -0.95
N LEU A 356 18.98 3.01 -1.63
CA LEU A 356 18.04 3.24 -2.73
C LEU A 356 16.80 4.01 -2.26
N HIS A 357 16.18 3.54 -1.16
CA HIS A 357 15.01 4.20 -0.57
C HIS A 357 15.28 5.69 -0.30
N ARG A 358 16.45 6.03 0.25
CA ARG A 358 16.81 7.41 0.58
C ARG A 358 17.14 8.26 -0.65
N LYS A 359 17.91 7.71 -1.58
CA LYS A 359 18.41 8.42 -2.77
C LYS A 359 17.29 8.71 -3.76
N GLU A 360 16.41 7.74 -3.99
CA GLU A 360 15.42 7.80 -5.08
C GLU A 360 13.98 7.98 -4.58
N ASP A 361 13.78 8.10 -3.27
CA ASP A 361 12.45 8.26 -2.66
C ASP A 361 11.47 7.11 -3.03
N LEU A 362 12.04 5.95 -3.34
CA LEU A 362 11.32 4.74 -3.73
C LEU A 362 10.63 4.12 -2.53
N ASP A 363 9.47 3.49 -2.72
CA ASP A 363 8.88 2.65 -1.68
C ASP A 363 9.86 1.53 -1.29
N PRO A 364 10.04 1.20 0.00
CA PRO A 364 10.91 0.11 0.45
C PRO A 364 10.72 -1.21 -0.29
N GLN A 365 9.48 -1.55 -0.66
CA GLN A 365 9.17 -2.73 -1.47
C GLN A 365 9.71 -2.59 -2.89
N GLN A 366 9.59 -1.41 -3.50
CA GLN A 366 10.13 -1.14 -4.84
C GLN A 366 11.66 -1.21 -4.84
N ALA A 367 12.31 -0.58 -3.85
CA ALA A 367 13.76 -0.65 -3.69
C ALA A 367 14.24 -2.11 -3.54
N LEU A 368 13.50 -2.92 -2.77
CA LEU A 368 13.80 -4.34 -2.63
C LEU A 368 13.58 -5.14 -3.92
N GLU A 369 12.51 -4.87 -4.65
CA GLU A 369 12.22 -5.49 -5.95
C GLU A 369 13.29 -5.16 -7.00
N GLU A 370 13.82 -3.94 -6.98
CA GLU A 370 14.91 -3.51 -7.84
C GLU A 370 16.23 -4.25 -7.53
N ILE A 371 16.62 -4.31 -6.26
CA ILE A 371 17.79 -5.11 -5.83
C ILE A 371 17.61 -6.59 -6.22
N LEU A 372 16.40 -7.14 -6.05
CA LEU A 372 16.09 -8.51 -6.45
C LEU A 372 16.23 -8.71 -7.96
N MET A 373 15.78 -7.74 -8.77
CA MET A 373 15.91 -7.76 -10.22
C MET A 373 17.38 -7.74 -10.65
N LEU A 374 18.19 -6.84 -10.10
CA LEU A 374 19.63 -6.77 -10.37
C LEU A 374 20.34 -8.06 -9.96
N TRP A 375 20.02 -8.61 -8.78
CA TRP A 375 20.59 -9.88 -8.32
C TRP A 375 20.24 -11.05 -9.26
N ARG A 376 19.00 -11.09 -9.78
CA ARG A 376 18.61 -12.10 -10.78
C ARG A 376 19.36 -11.93 -12.09
N GLN A 377 19.59 -10.69 -12.53
CA GLN A 377 20.39 -10.42 -13.72
C GLN A 377 21.83 -10.93 -13.54
N ILE A 378 22.45 -10.78 -12.37
CA ILE A 378 23.79 -11.34 -12.09
C ILE A 378 23.76 -12.88 -12.25
N ARG A 379 22.75 -13.56 -11.70
CA ARG A 379 22.61 -15.03 -11.85
C ARG A 379 22.31 -15.48 -13.28
N ASN A 380 21.53 -14.71 -14.02
CA ASN A 380 21.25 -14.99 -15.43
C ASN A 380 22.50 -14.76 -16.28
N PHE A 381 23.31 -13.77 -15.92
CA PHE A 381 24.62 -13.54 -16.52
C PHE A 381 25.55 -14.75 -16.32
N GLU A 382 25.67 -15.32 -15.10
CA GLU A 382 26.49 -16.52 -14.85
C GLU A 382 26.16 -17.65 -15.83
N LYS A 383 24.86 -17.91 -16.07
CA LYS A 383 24.38 -18.92 -17.03
C LYS A 383 24.66 -18.53 -18.49
N SER A 384 24.51 -17.26 -18.84
CA SER A 384 24.80 -16.76 -20.19
C SER A 384 26.29 -16.84 -20.51
N PHE A 385 27.14 -16.60 -19.52
CA PHE A 385 28.58 -16.70 -19.66
C PHE A 385 28.99 -18.15 -19.96
N GLU A 386 28.46 -19.13 -19.22
CA GLU A 386 28.70 -20.56 -19.47
C GLU A 386 28.30 -20.96 -20.89
N ARG A 387 27.15 -20.49 -21.40
CA ARG A 387 26.71 -20.82 -22.76
C ARG A 387 27.62 -20.24 -23.85
N ARG A 388 28.21 -19.06 -23.63
CA ARG A 388 29.10 -18.40 -24.60
C ARG A 388 30.51 -19.00 -24.59
N THR A 389 31.06 -19.28 -23.42
CA THR A 389 32.49 -19.62 -23.25
C THR A 389 32.74 -21.08 -22.93
N GLY A 390 31.72 -21.82 -22.47
CA GLY A 390 31.85 -23.19 -21.96
C GLY A 390 32.37 -23.27 -20.51
N ILE A 391 32.64 -22.13 -19.85
CA ILE A 391 33.20 -22.06 -18.50
C ILE A 391 32.09 -21.78 -17.49
N ARG A 392 31.93 -22.61 -16.45
CA ARG A 392 31.01 -22.30 -15.35
C ARG A 392 31.67 -21.36 -14.36
N ILE A 393 31.00 -20.26 -14.08
CA ILE A 393 31.37 -19.32 -13.03
C ILE A 393 30.23 -19.19 -12.02
N ALA A 394 30.58 -18.92 -10.77
CA ALA A 394 29.64 -18.55 -9.72
C ALA A 394 30.25 -17.43 -8.88
N PHE A 395 29.60 -16.28 -8.83
CA PHE A 395 29.98 -15.23 -7.91
C PHE A 395 29.60 -15.64 -6.48
N SER A 396 30.55 -15.49 -5.55
CA SER A 396 30.27 -15.55 -4.12
C SER A 396 29.23 -14.49 -3.72
N GLU A 397 28.54 -14.67 -2.58
CA GLU A 397 27.59 -13.66 -2.11
C GLU A 397 28.25 -12.30 -1.88
N GLU A 398 29.48 -12.27 -1.34
CA GLU A 398 30.25 -11.03 -1.19
C GLU A 398 30.51 -10.35 -2.55
N ALA A 399 30.87 -11.12 -3.58
CA ALA A 399 31.07 -10.58 -4.93
C ALA A 399 29.78 -10.03 -5.51
N ARG A 400 28.64 -10.71 -5.33
CA ARG A 400 27.33 -10.23 -5.77
C ARG A 400 26.96 -8.92 -5.10
N ASP A 401 27.18 -8.81 -3.79
CA ASP A 401 26.89 -7.60 -3.02
C ASP A 401 27.74 -6.41 -3.49
N LEU A 402 29.02 -6.64 -3.81
CA LEU A 402 29.91 -5.63 -4.39
C LEU A 402 29.50 -5.20 -5.79
N ILE A 403 29.11 -6.15 -6.65
CA ILE A 403 28.60 -5.85 -8.00
C ILE A 403 27.36 -4.96 -7.89
N LEU A 404 26.42 -5.29 -7.00
CA LEU A 404 25.21 -4.48 -6.78
C LEU A 404 25.54 -3.07 -6.30
N ASP A 405 26.44 -2.91 -5.33
CA ASP A 405 26.86 -1.59 -4.81
C ASP A 405 27.52 -0.73 -5.91
N GLU A 406 28.36 -1.32 -6.78
CA GLU A 406 28.99 -0.58 -7.88
C GLU A 406 28.03 -0.20 -9.00
N ILE A 407 27.07 -1.07 -9.34
CA ILE A 407 26.03 -0.79 -10.32
C ILE A 407 25.20 0.43 -9.91
N LEU A 408 24.78 0.48 -8.65
CA LEU A 408 23.98 1.57 -8.10
C LEU A 408 24.74 2.91 -7.99
N LYS A 409 26.07 2.87 -7.93
CA LYS A 409 26.91 4.08 -7.93
C LYS A 409 27.14 4.62 -9.35
N ARG A 410 27.32 3.73 -10.33
CA ARG A 410 27.78 4.10 -11.68
C ARG A 410 26.65 4.21 -12.71
N ASP A 411 25.43 3.83 -12.34
CA ASP A 411 24.29 3.74 -13.26
C ASP A 411 24.62 2.90 -14.52
N GLU A 412 25.41 1.84 -14.31
CA GLU A 412 25.90 0.92 -15.34
C GLU A 412 25.11 -0.39 -15.29
N GLY A 413 24.66 -0.92 -16.43
CA GLY A 413 23.90 -2.16 -16.46
C GLY A 413 24.71 -3.40 -16.01
N VAL A 414 24.04 -4.36 -15.36
CA VAL A 414 24.66 -5.60 -14.83
C VAL A 414 25.51 -6.33 -15.86
N TYR A 415 24.98 -6.51 -17.08
CA TYR A 415 25.69 -7.25 -18.13
C TYR A 415 26.98 -6.55 -18.57
N ALA A 416 26.94 -5.23 -18.75
CA ALA A 416 28.11 -4.45 -19.14
C ALA A 416 29.20 -4.49 -18.05
N PHE A 417 28.80 -4.32 -16.79
CA PHE A 417 29.71 -4.38 -15.64
C PHE A 417 30.38 -5.75 -15.52
N CYS A 418 29.60 -6.83 -15.58
CA CYS A 418 30.11 -8.20 -15.47
C CYS A 418 30.99 -8.59 -16.66
N ASP A 419 30.62 -8.23 -17.89
CA ASP A 419 31.44 -8.50 -19.09
C ASP A 419 32.79 -7.79 -19.01
N ARG A 420 32.86 -6.55 -18.49
CA ARG A 420 34.13 -5.84 -18.28
C ARG A 420 35.07 -6.55 -17.31
N ILE A 421 34.54 -7.12 -16.23
CA ILE A 421 35.35 -7.89 -15.28
C ILE A 421 35.83 -9.18 -15.93
N LEU A 422 34.92 -9.89 -16.59
CA LEU A 422 35.21 -11.22 -17.10
C LEU A 422 36.02 -11.21 -18.38
N SER A 423 36.01 -10.14 -19.17
CA SER A 423 36.93 -10.01 -20.32
C SER A 423 38.40 -10.04 -19.88
N ILE A 424 38.70 -9.59 -18.65
CA ILE A 424 40.05 -9.67 -18.06
C ILE A 424 40.34 -11.11 -17.58
N LEU A 425 39.35 -11.78 -16.99
CA LEU A 425 39.52 -13.09 -16.36
C LEU A 425 39.42 -14.26 -17.35
N GLU A 426 38.70 -14.12 -18.47
CA GLU A 426 38.29 -15.20 -19.36
C GLU A 426 39.47 -16.05 -19.84
N TYR A 427 40.52 -15.40 -20.34
CA TYR A 427 41.70 -16.09 -20.84
C TYR A 427 42.40 -16.91 -19.74
N GLY A 428 42.61 -16.33 -18.56
CA GLY A 428 43.26 -17.06 -17.47
C GLY A 428 42.38 -18.14 -16.84
N LEU A 429 41.06 -17.96 -16.80
CA LEU A 429 40.12 -19.02 -16.40
C LEU A 429 40.21 -20.21 -17.34
N LYS A 430 40.29 -19.96 -18.66
CA LYS A 430 40.45 -21.00 -19.67
C LYS A 430 41.78 -21.75 -19.54
N LEU A 431 42.89 -21.05 -19.33
CA LEU A 431 44.19 -21.67 -19.06
C LEU A 431 44.17 -22.59 -17.83
N VAL A 432 43.54 -22.14 -16.74
CA VAL A 432 43.41 -22.95 -15.52
C VAL A 432 42.51 -24.16 -15.76
N GLN A 433 41.43 -24.01 -16.53
CA GLN A 433 40.53 -25.11 -16.89
C GLN A 433 41.27 -26.19 -17.70
N ASP A 434 42.02 -25.80 -18.72
CA ASP A 434 42.74 -26.72 -19.60
C ASP A 434 43.80 -27.54 -18.83
N ARG A 435 44.41 -26.94 -17.80
CA ARG A 435 45.42 -27.62 -16.97
C ARG A 435 44.85 -28.47 -15.83
N THR A 436 43.89 -27.94 -15.10
CA THR A 436 43.38 -28.58 -13.86
C THR A 436 42.14 -29.43 -14.07
N GLY A 437 41.49 -29.33 -15.23
CA GLY A 437 40.18 -29.95 -15.50
C GLY A 437 39.03 -29.35 -14.69
N LYS A 438 39.27 -28.27 -13.93
CA LYS A 438 38.25 -27.61 -13.10
C LYS A 438 37.18 -26.98 -13.98
N LYS A 439 35.92 -27.37 -13.75
CA LYS A 439 34.78 -26.90 -14.57
C LYS A 439 34.02 -25.72 -13.98
N LEU A 440 34.12 -25.50 -12.67
CA LEU A 440 33.43 -24.44 -11.94
C LEU A 440 34.42 -23.53 -11.23
N PHE A 441 34.34 -22.23 -11.50
CA PHE A 441 35.15 -21.21 -10.83
C PHE A 441 34.27 -20.35 -9.93
N GLU A 442 34.56 -20.39 -8.63
CA GLU A 442 33.96 -19.45 -7.68
C GLU A 442 34.75 -18.14 -7.69
N LEU A 443 34.04 -17.03 -7.90
CA LEU A 443 34.61 -15.70 -7.99
C LEU A 443 34.36 -14.94 -6.67
N PRO A 444 35.40 -14.73 -5.82
CA PRO A 444 35.28 -14.00 -4.56
C PRO A 444 35.17 -12.49 -4.81
N GLY A 445 34.88 -11.71 -3.76
CA GLY A 445 34.83 -10.24 -3.86
C GLY A 445 36.11 -9.60 -4.41
N GLU A 446 37.27 -10.24 -4.21
CA GLU A 446 38.54 -9.82 -4.82
C GLU A 446 38.51 -9.85 -6.35
N ALA A 447 37.85 -10.83 -6.97
CA ALA A 447 37.73 -10.93 -8.42
C ALA A 447 36.94 -9.76 -9.03
N VAL A 448 36.10 -9.08 -8.23
CA VAL A 448 35.34 -7.89 -8.62
C VAL A 448 36.16 -6.62 -8.39
N LYS A 449 36.81 -6.50 -7.22
CA LYS A 449 37.59 -5.30 -6.85
C LYS A 449 38.90 -5.17 -7.61
N SER A 450 39.58 -6.28 -7.86
CA SER A 450 40.91 -6.30 -8.49
C SER A 450 41.07 -7.56 -9.36
N PRO A 451 40.43 -7.59 -10.54
CA PRO A 451 40.40 -8.78 -11.40
C PRO A 451 41.80 -9.28 -11.78
N GLU A 452 42.73 -8.37 -12.09
CA GLU A 452 44.11 -8.72 -12.47
C GLU A 452 44.90 -9.39 -11.34
N SER A 453 44.80 -8.85 -10.12
CA SER A 453 45.44 -9.44 -8.93
C SER A 453 44.90 -10.84 -8.65
N PHE A 454 43.57 -11.00 -8.74
CA PHE A 454 42.92 -12.29 -8.58
C PHE A 454 43.38 -13.29 -9.65
N LEU A 455 43.44 -12.88 -10.91
CA LEU A 455 43.91 -13.72 -12.01
C LEU A 455 45.34 -14.19 -11.80
N ASN A 456 46.26 -13.26 -11.47
CA ASN A 456 47.66 -13.57 -11.21
C ASN A 456 47.80 -14.57 -10.06
N ARG A 457 47.02 -14.41 -8.99
CA ARG A 457 46.98 -15.36 -7.88
C ARG A 457 46.46 -16.72 -8.34
N LEU A 458 45.33 -16.75 -9.06
CA LEU A 458 44.70 -17.98 -9.54
C LEU A 458 45.66 -18.79 -10.42
N VAL A 459 46.31 -18.13 -11.37
CA VAL A 459 47.31 -18.75 -12.26
C VAL A 459 48.55 -19.18 -11.46
N SER A 460 49.11 -18.34 -10.60
CA SER A 460 50.28 -18.74 -9.81
C SER A 460 50.03 -19.96 -8.90
N THR A 461 48.81 -20.09 -8.37
CA THR A 461 48.43 -21.21 -7.50
C THR A 461 48.25 -22.49 -8.30
N SER A 462 47.71 -22.42 -9.52
CA SER A 462 47.58 -23.59 -10.40
C SER A 462 48.92 -24.09 -10.95
N TYR A 463 49.95 -23.22 -10.99
CA TYR A 463 51.32 -23.56 -11.40
C TYR A 463 52.22 -24.02 -10.24
N ARG A 464 51.76 -23.93 -8.98
CA ARG A 464 52.49 -24.38 -7.77
C ARG A 464 52.07 -25.75 -7.24
N LEU A 465 51.11 -26.41 -7.89
CA LEU A 465 50.58 -27.73 -7.49
C LEU A 465 51.39 -28.92 -8.05
N ASP A 466 52.63 -28.68 -8.50
CA ASP A 466 53.60 -29.71 -8.88
C ASP A 466 54.59 -30.00 -7.74
#